data_AF-A0A0F5VIT6-F1
#
_entry.id   AF-A0A0F5VIT6-F1
#
_cell.length_a   1.000
_cell.length_b   1.000
_cell.length_c   1.000
_cell.angle_alpha   90.00
_cell.angle_beta   90.00
_cell.angle_gamma   90.00
#
_symmetry.space_group_name_H-M   'P 1'
#
loop_
_entity.id
_entity.type
_entity.pdbx_description
1 polymer ?
#
loop_
_entity_poly.entity_id
_entity_poly.type
_entity_poly.pdbx_seq_one_letter_code
_entity_poly.pdbx_strand_id
1 'polypeptide(L)'
;FHEREVRRTDVFRAVRHVLDSGTPVSFHLAGTGPQDPYLADVTAAIRREFADRVPMLVNEIRPVGRAASWATAAAPRPDGGRALPCAMAAWPVVAFDGTVLACCNQQTVDRRPAPAHLLLGHVAKDDWA
;
A
#
# COMPACT_ATOMS: atom_id res chain seq x y z
N PHE A 1 0.38 17.86 -8.81
CA PHE A 1 -0.76 18.21 -7.95
C PHE A 1 -0.67 17.38 -6.68
N HIS A 2 -0.64 18.01 -5.50
CA HIS A 2 -0.86 17.32 -4.23
C HIS A 2 -2.31 17.57 -3.87
N GLU A 3 -3.05 16.52 -3.55
CA GLU A 3 -4.37 16.68 -2.95
C GLU A 3 -4.25 17.45 -1.63
N ARG A 4 -5.34 18.14 -1.26
CA ARG A 4 -5.36 18.89 0.00
C ARG A 4 -5.17 17.93 1.16
N GLU A 5 -4.27 18.29 2.08
CA GLU A 5 -4.07 17.54 3.31
C GLU A 5 -5.38 17.43 4.10
N VAL A 6 -5.70 16.21 4.54
CA VAL A 6 -6.81 15.94 5.44
C VAL A 6 -6.29 15.98 6.86
N ARG A 7 -6.95 16.74 7.75
CA ARG A 7 -6.53 16.84 9.15
C ARG A 7 -6.61 15.47 9.82
N ARG A 8 -5.61 15.14 10.62
CA ARG A 8 -5.53 13.86 11.34
C ARG A 8 -6.75 13.60 12.23
N THR A 9 -7.31 14.63 12.85
CA THR A 9 -8.53 14.53 13.66
C THR A 9 -9.73 14.08 12.84
N ASP A 10 -9.83 14.51 11.59
CA ASP A 10 -10.91 14.11 10.68
C ASP A 10 -10.77 12.64 10.28
N VAL A 11 -9.53 12.17 10.03
CA VAL A 11 -9.23 10.75 9.77
C VAL A 11 -9.58 9.88 10.99
N PHE A 12 -9.14 10.28 12.19
CA PHE A 12 -9.39 9.50 13.41
C PHE A 12 -10.89 9.40 13.72
N ARG A 13 -11.64 10.49 13.53
CA ARG A 13 -13.10 10.48 13.66
C ARG A 13 -13.76 9.51 12.68
N ALA A 14 -13.33 9.49 11.42
CA ALA A 14 -13.87 8.57 10.43
C ALA A 14 -13.55 7.11 10.78
N VAL A 15 -12.31 6.82 11.16
CA VAL A 15 -11.88 5.46 11.55
C VAL A 15 -12.61 4.99 12.81
N ARG A 16 -12.82 5.89 13.80
CA ARG A 16 -13.64 5.61 14.98
C ARG A 16 -15.04 5.17 14.59
N HIS A 17 -15.69 5.92 13.69
CA HIS A 17 -17.04 5.62 13.26
C HIS A 17 -17.17 4.22 12.64
N VAL A 18 -16.21 3.83 11.79
CA VAL A 18 -16.16 2.49 11.17
C VAL A 18 -15.85 1.41 12.22
N LEU A 19 -14.94 1.68 13.15
CA LEU A 19 -14.62 0.75 14.23
C LEU A 19 -15.83 0.53 15.16
N ASP A 20 -16.56 1.59 15.49
CA ASP A 20 -17.73 1.55 16.37
C ASP A 20 -18.94 0.89 15.69
N SER A 21 -18.98 0.83 14.36
CA SER A 21 -19.96 0.00 13.63
C SER A 21 -19.62 -1.50 13.64
N GLY A 22 -18.56 -1.90 14.36
CA GLY A 22 -18.14 -3.29 14.48
C GLY A 22 -17.27 -3.79 13.32
N THR A 23 -16.85 -2.92 12.41
CA THR A 23 -15.95 -3.28 11.30
C THR A 23 -14.50 -3.17 11.76
N PRO A 24 -13.68 -4.24 11.67
CA PRO A 24 -12.26 -4.15 11.95
C PRO A 24 -11.58 -3.15 11.02
N VAL A 25 -10.70 -2.33 11.59
CA VAL A 25 -9.92 -1.32 10.86
C VAL A 25 -8.43 -1.51 11.15
N SER A 26 -7.59 -0.98 10.26
CA SER A 26 -6.15 -0.91 10.46
C SER A 26 -5.62 0.42 9.89
N PHE A 27 -4.48 0.88 10.39
CA PHE A 27 -3.75 1.97 9.77
C PHE A 27 -2.56 1.42 8.98
N HIS A 28 -2.41 1.88 7.74
CA HIS A 28 -1.17 1.70 6.98
C HIS A 28 -0.44 3.03 6.91
N LEU A 29 0.76 3.08 7.49
CA LEU A 29 1.59 4.27 7.58
C LEU A 29 2.86 4.10 6.74
N ALA A 30 3.32 5.19 6.15
CA ALA A 30 4.59 5.24 5.44
C ALA A 30 5.43 6.43 5.93
N GLY A 31 6.73 6.20 6.15
CA GLY A 31 7.69 7.24 6.52
C GLY A 31 9.09 6.94 6.01
N THR A 32 10.06 7.74 6.40
CA THR A 32 11.42 7.71 5.88
C THR A 32 12.34 6.69 6.59
N GLY A 33 11.91 6.15 7.74
CA GLY A 33 12.64 5.12 8.46
C GLY A 33 12.30 5.10 9.95
N PRO A 34 13.00 4.29 10.76
CA PRO A 34 12.74 4.14 12.20
C PRO A 34 12.89 5.43 13.02
N GLN A 35 13.66 6.40 12.51
CA GLN A 35 13.92 7.68 13.16
C GLN A 35 13.03 8.81 12.64
N ASP A 36 12.00 8.49 11.85
CA ASP A 36 11.10 9.49 11.31
C ASP A 36 10.20 10.08 12.43
N PRO A 37 10.34 11.38 12.77
CA PRO A 37 9.56 11.99 13.84
C PRO A 37 8.05 11.98 13.54
N TYR A 38 7.65 12.04 12.26
CA TYR A 38 6.24 11.94 11.88
C TYR A 38 5.67 10.56 12.24
N LEU A 39 6.43 9.48 12.02
CA LEU A 39 6.00 8.13 12.38
C LEU A 39 5.90 7.96 13.90
N ALA A 40 6.86 8.49 14.66
CA ALA A 40 6.80 8.47 16.11
C ALA A 40 5.53 9.19 16.63
N ASP A 41 5.24 10.38 16.12
CA ASP A 41 4.09 11.18 16.55
C ASP A 41 2.76 10.52 16.18
N VAL A 42 2.61 10.05 14.94
CA VAL A 42 1.34 9.49 14.47
C VAL A 42 1.04 8.14 15.12
N THR A 43 2.04 7.29 15.32
CA THR A 43 1.85 6.01 16.01
C THR A 43 1.47 6.23 17.47
N ALA A 44 2.14 7.15 18.17
CA ALA A 44 1.77 7.51 19.54
C ALA A 44 0.34 8.10 19.62
N ALA A 45 -0.05 8.92 18.66
CA ALA A 45 -1.41 9.47 18.58
C ALA A 45 -2.47 8.38 18.35
N ILE A 46 -2.22 7.43 17.45
CA ILE A 46 -3.12 6.29 17.20
C ILE A 46 -3.27 5.44 18.47
N ARG A 47 -2.17 5.13 19.16
CA ARG A 47 -2.22 4.35 20.40
C ARG A 47 -3.06 5.01 21.48
N ARG A 48 -2.87 6.33 21.68
CA ARG A 48 -3.67 7.12 22.63
C ARG A 48 -5.15 7.15 22.27
N GLU A 49 -5.46 7.39 21.00
CA GLU A 49 -6.83 7.52 20.55
C GLU A 49 -7.56 6.17 20.60
N PHE A 50 -6.96 5.11 20.05
CA PHE A 50 -7.64 3.83 19.85
C PHE A 50 -7.36 2.79 20.94
N ALA A 51 -6.61 3.15 21.98
CA ALA A 51 -6.27 2.28 23.12
C ALA A 51 -5.76 0.90 22.68
N ASP A 52 -4.82 0.90 21.73
CA ASP A 52 -4.20 -0.30 21.13
C ASP A 52 -5.19 -1.30 20.46
N ARG A 53 -6.46 -0.91 20.22
CA ARG A 53 -7.46 -1.75 19.54
C ARG A 53 -7.28 -1.89 18.03
N VAL A 54 -6.45 -1.04 17.42
CA VAL A 54 -6.32 -0.93 15.96
C VAL A 54 -4.88 -1.28 15.56
N PRO A 55 -4.65 -2.33 14.76
CA PRO A 55 -3.32 -2.67 14.29
C PRO A 55 -2.77 -1.62 13.31
N MET A 56 -1.45 -1.50 13.29
CA MET A 56 -0.71 -0.62 12.40
C MET A 56 0.29 -1.42 11.57
N LEU A 57 0.26 -1.26 10.25
CA LEU A 57 1.34 -1.66 9.35
C LEU A 57 2.17 -0.41 9.04
N VAL A 58 3.48 -0.47 9.25
CA VAL A 58 4.39 0.66 9.02
C VAL A 58 5.45 0.25 8.00
N ASN A 59 5.53 0.98 6.89
CA ASN A 59 6.49 0.74 5.82
C ASN A 59 7.39 1.96 5.60
N GLU A 60 8.55 1.72 5.01
CA GLU A 60 9.40 2.79 4.51
C GLU A 60 8.95 3.27 3.13
N ILE A 61 9.05 4.58 2.89
CA ILE A 61 8.80 5.19 1.59
C ILE A 61 9.87 4.72 0.61
N ARG A 62 9.43 4.23 -0.55
CA ARG A 62 10.30 3.77 -1.64
C ARG A 62 10.40 4.85 -2.73
N PRO A 63 11.50 4.90 -3.50
CA PRO A 63 11.70 5.87 -4.57
C PRO A 63 10.85 5.54 -5.82
N VAL A 64 9.53 5.58 -5.67
CA VAL A 64 8.56 5.30 -6.72
C VAL A 64 7.55 6.45 -6.82
N GLY A 65 7.06 6.72 -8.04
CA GLY A 65 6.11 7.81 -8.30
C GLY A 65 6.66 9.17 -7.84
N ARG A 66 5.86 9.92 -7.07
CA ARG A 66 6.25 11.26 -6.55
C ARG A 66 7.43 11.23 -5.58
N ALA A 67 7.70 10.09 -4.95
CA ALA A 67 8.82 9.94 -4.04
C ALA A 67 10.16 9.75 -4.78
N ALA A 68 10.13 9.48 -6.09
CA ALA A 68 11.34 9.19 -6.86
C ALA A 68 12.36 10.35 -6.88
N SER A 69 11.92 11.59 -6.69
CA SER A 69 12.81 12.76 -6.73
C SER A 69 13.52 13.06 -5.40
N TRP A 70 13.17 12.38 -4.30
CA TRP A 70 13.69 12.72 -2.97
C TRP A 70 13.90 11.53 -2.02
N ALA A 71 13.18 10.41 -2.19
CA ALA A 71 13.37 9.24 -1.36
C ALA A 71 14.61 8.45 -1.81
N THR A 72 15.36 7.91 -0.86
CA THR A 72 16.53 7.08 -1.14
C THR A 72 16.14 5.60 -1.10
N ALA A 73 16.67 4.80 -2.01
CA ALA A 73 16.50 3.35 -1.94
C ALA A 73 17.22 2.78 -0.70
N ALA A 74 16.47 2.30 0.28
CA ALA A 74 17.04 1.72 1.50
C ALA A 74 17.56 0.28 1.33
N ALA A 75 17.21 -0.43 0.24
CA ALA A 75 17.55 -1.85 0.08
C ALA A 75 18.37 -2.12 -1.19
N PRO A 76 19.34 -3.06 -1.15
CA PRO A 76 20.01 -3.53 -2.34
C PRO A 76 18.98 -4.04 -3.37
N ARG A 77 19.20 -3.70 -4.64
CA ARG A 77 18.43 -4.31 -5.72
C ARG A 77 18.67 -5.83 -5.67
N PRO A 78 17.61 -6.65 -5.65
CA PRO A 78 17.76 -8.08 -5.88
C PRO A 78 18.57 -8.33 -7.14
N ASP A 79 19.43 -9.34 -7.11
CA ASP A 79 20.13 -9.79 -8.30
C ASP A 79 19.11 -10.15 -9.39
N GLY A 80 19.27 -9.57 -10.58
CA GLY A 80 18.28 -9.62 -11.67
C GLY A 80 18.09 -11.01 -12.26
N GLY A 81 18.93 -11.98 -11.88
CA GLY A 81 18.89 -13.35 -12.38
C GLY A 81 17.81 -14.25 -11.75
N ARG A 82 17.10 -13.81 -10.69
CA ARG A 82 16.09 -14.66 -10.03
C ARG A 82 14.85 -13.89 -9.62
N ALA A 83 13.69 -14.38 -10.03
CA ALA A 83 12.42 -13.96 -9.45
C ALA A 83 12.43 -14.27 -7.95
N LEU A 84 12.28 -13.25 -7.11
CA LEU A 84 12.07 -13.43 -5.68
C LEU A 84 10.59 -13.69 -5.41
N PRO A 85 10.24 -14.60 -4.49
CA PRO A 85 8.86 -14.78 -4.09
C PRO A 85 8.37 -13.48 -3.45
N CYS A 86 7.45 -12.79 -4.12
CA CYS A 86 6.73 -11.68 -3.52
C CYS A 86 5.57 -12.26 -2.73
N ALA A 87 5.51 -12.01 -1.42
CA ALA A 87 4.37 -12.44 -0.61
C ALA A 87 3.04 -11.91 -1.16
N MET A 88 3.06 -10.74 -1.81
CA MET A 88 1.91 -10.14 -2.48
C MET A 88 1.58 -10.78 -3.83
N ALA A 89 2.49 -11.56 -4.45
CA ALA A 89 2.19 -12.23 -5.72
C ALA A 89 1.17 -13.38 -5.55
N ALA A 90 0.98 -13.85 -4.32
CA ALA A 90 -0.13 -14.75 -3.99
C ALA A 90 -1.50 -14.05 -4.03
N TRP A 91 -1.53 -12.72 -4.14
CA TRP A 91 -2.74 -11.90 -4.08
C TRP A 91 -2.92 -11.13 -5.40
N PRO A 92 -3.65 -11.73 -6.37
CA PRO A 92 -3.95 -11.07 -7.64
C PRO A 92 -4.67 -9.74 -7.43
N VAL A 93 -4.38 -8.78 -8.30
CA VAL A 93 -5.05 -7.48 -8.34
C VAL A 93 -5.85 -7.37 -9.63
N VAL A 94 -7.12 -6.98 -9.50
CA VAL A 94 -7.95 -6.57 -10.63
C VAL A 94 -7.71 -5.08 -10.87
N ALA A 95 -7.13 -4.73 -12.02
CA ALA A 95 -6.94 -3.35 -12.42
C ALA A 95 -8.28 -2.71 -12.84
N PHE A 96 -8.29 -1.38 -12.97
CA PHE A 96 -9.51 -0.61 -13.27
C PHE A 96 -10.22 -1.02 -14.57
N ASP A 97 -9.51 -1.62 -15.52
CA ASP A 97 -10.05 -2.10 -16.80
C ASP A 97 -10.49 -3.56 -16.76
N GLY A 98 -10.43 -4.22 -15.60
CA GLY A 98 -10.77 -5.63 -15.44
C GLY A 98 -9.62 -6.60 -15.71
N THR A 99 -8.42 -6.12 -16.07
CA THR A 99 -7.24 -6.96 -16.21
C THR A 99 -6.82 -7.53 -14.85
N VAL A 100 -6.61 -8.85 -14.75
CA VAL A 100 -6.14 -9.54 -13.54
C VAL A 100 -4.62 -9.69 -13.60
N LEU A 101 -3.92 -9.21 -12.57
CA LEU A 101 -2.46 -9.14 -12.52
C LEU A 101 -1.90 -9.87 -11.30
N ALA A 102 -0.77 -10.56 -11.48
CA ALA A 102 -0.02 -11.22 -10.40
C ALA A 102 0.80 -10.24 -9.52
N CYS A 103 0.72 -8.94 -9.77
CA CYS A 103 1.54 -7.94 -9.10
C CYS A 103 0.75 -6.65 -8.83
N CYS A 104 0.66 -6.27 -7.56
CA CYS A 104 0.03 -5.03 -7.12
C CYS A 104 0.91 -3.78 -7.30
N ASN A 105 2.09 -3.91 -7.92
CA ASN A 105 2.95 -2.75 -8.17
C ASN A 105 2.23 -1.78 -9.10
N GLN A 106 2.10 -0.52 -8.67
CA GLN A 106 1.37 0.51 -9.40
C GLN A 106 1.85 0.67 -10.86
N GLN A 107 3.15 0.54 -11.13
CA GLN A 107 3.66 0.59 -12.50
C GLN A 107 3.16 -0.57 -13.37
N THR A 108 2.99 -1.76 -12.78
CA THR A 108 2.37 -2.90 -13.47
C THR A 108 0.87 -2.67 -13.67
N VAL A 109 0.19 -2.18 -12.63
CA VAL A 109 -1.26 -1.90 -12.65
C VAL A 109 -1.63 -0.83 -13.67
N ASP A 110 -0.79 0.20 -13.86
CA ASP A 110 -1.05 1.30 -14.78
C ASP A 110 -0.55 1.05 -16.21
N ARG A 111 0.47 0.21 -16.37
CA ARG A 111 1.09 -0.03 -17.69
C ARG A 111 0.13 -0.75 -18.62
N ARG A 112 -0.04 -0.21 -19.83
CA ARG A 112 -0.77 -0.87 -20.92
C ARG A 112 0.09 -0.93 -22.20
N PRO A 113 0.20 -2.10 -22.86
CA PRO A 113 -0.31 -3.41 -22.44
C PRO A 113 0.39 -3.93 -21.17
N ALA A 114 -0.33 -4.73 -20.38
CA ALA A 114 0.23 -5.35 -19.17
C ALA A 114 1.41 -6.29 -19.54
N PRO A 115 2.45 -6.40 -18.69
CA PRO A 115 3.52 -7.36 -18.91
C PRO A 115 2.99 -8.79 -18.95
N ALA A 116 3.25 -9.52 -20.05
CA ALA A 116 2.69 -10.86 -20.27
C ALA A 116 2.97 -11.85 -19.12
N HIS A 117 4.15 -11.78 -18.52
CA HIS A 117 4.54 -12.65 -17.39
C HIS A 117 3.83 -12.32 -16.07
N LEU A 118 3.08 -11.21 -16.00
CA LEU A 118 2.29 -10.81 -14.83
C LEU A 118 0.78 -10.81 -15.13
N LEU A 119 0.38 -11.10 -16.37
CA LEU A 119 -1.02 -11.16 -16.80
C LEU A 119 -1.60 -12.51 -16.42
N LEU A 120 -2.64 -12.51 -15.60
CA LEU A 120 -3.36 -13.72 -15.18
C LEU A 120 -4.67 -13.94 -15.95
N GLY A 121 -5.25 -12.87 -16.50
CA GLY A 121 -6.49 -12.93 -17.26
C GLY A 121 -7.27 -11.62 -17.23
N HIS A 122 -8.57 -11.71 -17.47
CA HIS A 122 -9.50 -10.59 -17.51
C HIS A 122 -10.86 -11.01 -16.93
N VAL A 123 -11.37 -10.26 -15.95
CA VAL A 123 -12.57 -10.64 -15.17
C VAL A 123 -13.85 -10.79 -16.00
N ALA A 124 -13.93 -10.14 -17.16
CA ALA A 124 -15.07 -10.25 -18.07
C ALA A 124 -14.97 -11.40 -19.09
N LYS A 125 -13.85 -12.14 -19.13
CA LYS A 125 -13.57 -13.15 -20.16
C LYS A 125 -13.21 -14.50 -19.58
N ASP A 126 -12.39 -14.50 -18.55
CA ASP A 126 -11.80 -15.71 -17.98
C ASP A 126 -12.58 -16.11 -16.72
N ASP A 127 -12.91 -17.40 -16.61
CA ASP A 127 -13.57 -17.99 -15.45
C ASP A 127 -12.57 -18.71 -14.54
N TRP A 128 -13.08 -19.43 -13.55
CA TRP A 128 -12.27 -20.17 -12.56
C TRP A 128 -11.99 -21.63 -12.97
N ALA A 129 -12.34 -22.04 -14.20
CA ALA A 129 -12.35 -23.45 -14.63
C ALA A 129 -10.96 -24.02 -14.92
#